data_AF-A0A2D6N6V8-F1
#
_entry.id   AF-A0A2D6N6V8-F1
#
_cell.length_a   1.000
_cell.length_b   1.000
_cell.length_c   1.000
_cell.angle_alpha   90.00
_cell.angle_beta   90.00
_cell.angle_gamma   90.00
#
_symmetry.space_group_name_H-M   'P 1'
#
loop_
_entity.id
_entity.type
_entity.pdbx_description
1 polymer ?
#
loop_
_entity_poly.entity_id
_entity_poly.type
_entity_poly.pdbx_seq_one_letter_code
_entity_poly.pdbx_strand_id
1 'polypeptide(L)'
;MSARSGTDGGIGQEQEAMKTRYLLPFLAVLLAVSVIATTLGTPIASAVETQVVSRYVDQDLPLADPASELWEDATPMEVPLSGQVSMAPKNEEPSITSMTVRSLNNGKWVAFLLEWSDPTMDAGSGLLAYKDSAAIQFPSKEGEPFYCMGLSEGTVEILHWRSDFQHDIESGLPNAADIFPNMWVSIYPGGESGPFLTGRAARNPLSLTEKTTPVEDLVAGGFGTLSAQQHGDAVGWATWEDGTWRAVIGRPMITTDAEDAQFTGGMETSLALAAWDGGKAEINGKKSVSTWVTLKIEASGALPFGNIGLPDMVIVTIGFVVAIVAASGITWAVVRRAS
;
A
#
# COMPACT_ATOMS: atom_id res chain seq x y z
N MET A 1 -38.05 -6.46 -76.02
CA MET A 1 -38.93 -5.96 -74.93
C MET A 1 -39.39 -7.16 -74.11
N SER A 2 -39.41 -7.01 -72.78
CA SER A 2 -39.74 -8.03 -71.76
C SER A 2 -38.53 -8.76 -71.15
N ALA A 3 -38.09 -8.24 -70.00
CA ALA A 3 -37.40 -9.00 -68.96
C ALA A 3 -38.18 -8.77 -67.65
N ARG A 4 -38.49 -9.88 -66.98
CA ARG A 4 -39.35 -10.00 -65.80
C ARG A 4 -38.76 -9.31 -64.57
N SER A 5 -39.63 -8.66 -63.82
CA SER A 5 -39.45 -8.17 -62.46
C SER A 5 -39.64 -9.27 -61.42
N GLY A 6 -38.96 -9.13 -60.29
CA GLY A 6 -39.48 -9.51 -58.98
C GLY A 6 -38.66 -10.57 -58.25
N THR A 7 -38.00 -10.15 -57.17
CA THR A 7 -38.19 -10.62 -55.78
C THR A 7 -36.99 -10.18 -54.95
N ASP A 8 -37.10 -9.09 -54.16
CA ASP A 8 -36.13 -8.86 -53.06
C ASP A 8 -36.60 -7.90 -51.94
N GLY A 9 -37.84 -7.39 -51.98
CA GLY A 9 -38.32 -6.39 -51.00
C GLY A 9 -38.97 -6.94 -49.72
N GLY A 10 -39.22 -8.26 -49.62
CA GLY A 10 -40.06 -8.83 -48.55
C GLY A 10 -39.30 -9.25 -47.28
N ILE A 11 -38.05 -9.69 -47.41
CA ILE A 11 -37.32 -10.37 -46.32
C ILE A 11 -36.76 -9.37 -45.30
N GLY A 12 -36.38 -8.17 -45.74
CA GLY A 12 -35.83 -7.12 -44.87
C GLY A 12 -36.87 -6.45 -43.97
N GLN A 13 -38.11 -6.25 -44.46
CA GLN A 13 -39.17 -5.62 -43.65
C GLN A 13 -39.73 -6.56 -42.58
N GLU A 14 -39.82 -7.87 -42.85
CA GLU A 14 -40.22 -8.84 -41.82
C GLU A 14 -39.15 -9.02 -40.73
N GLN A 15 -37.86 -8.93 -41.06
CA GLN A 15 -36.78 -9.00 -40.07
C GLN A 15 -36.74 -7.78 -39.14
N GLU A 16 -36.97 -6.56 -39.65
CA GLU A 16 -37.05 -5.37 -38.80
C GLU A 16 -38.30 -5.35 -37.91
N ALA A 17 -39.44 -5.78 -38.45
CA ALA A 17 -40.67 -5.93 -37.67
C ALA A 17 -40.51 -6.99 -36.57
N MET A 18 -39.81 -8.09 -36.85
CA MET A 18 -39.54 -9.16 -35.88
C MET A 18 -38.58 -8.71 -34.77
N LYS A 19 -37.50 -7.98 -35.11
CA LYS A 19 -36.60 -7.38 -34.10
C LYS A 19 -37.37 -6.45 -33.16
N THR A 20 -38.20 -5.56 -33.70
CA THR A 20 -38.98 -4.59 -32.90
C THR A 20 -40.02 -5.29 -32.01
N ARG A 21 -40.63 -6.38 -32.51
CA ARG A 21 -41.68 -7.15 -31.80
C ARG A 21 -41.17 -7.91 -30.58
N TYR A 22 -39.89 -8.30 -30.55
CA TYR A 22 -39.29 -9.01 -29.41
C TYR A 22 -38.32 -8.16 -28.59
N LEU A 23 -37.72 -7.11 -29.16
CA LEU A 23 -36.79 -6.22 -28.45
C LEU A 23 -37.48 -5.37 -27.38
N LEU A 24 -38.67 -4.82 -27.67
CA LEU A 24 -39.45 -4.01 -26.73
C LEU A 24 -39.93 -4.80 -25.50
N PRO A 25 -40.54 -6.00 -25.63
CA PRO A 25 -40.91 -6.79 -24.46
C PRO A 25 -39.67 -7.30 -23.70
N PHE A 26 -38.56 -7.59 -24.39
CA PHE A 26 -37.30 -7.97 -23.74
C PHE A 26 -36.71 -6.83 -22.89
N LEU A 27 -36.68 -5.61 -23.42
CA LEU A 27 -36.29 -4.40 -22.68
C LEU A 27 -37.23 -4.12 -21.50
N ALA A 28 -38.54 -4.33 -21.67
CA ALA A 28 -39.51 -4.16 -20.59
C ALA A 28 -39.29 -5.18 -19.45
N VAL A 29 -38.95 -6.43 -19.78
CA VAL A 29 -38.59 -7.45 -18.79
C VAL A 29 -37.30 -7.10 -18.06
N LEU A 30 -36.26 -6.65 -18.77
CA LEU A 30 -35.01 -6.17 -18.16
C LEU A 30 -35.25 -5.00 -17.18
N LEU A 31 -36.12 -4.07 -17.57
CA LEU A 31 -36.45 -2.91 -16.74
C LEU A 31 -37.27 -3.32 -15.50
N ALA A 32 -38.21 -4.27 -15.66
CA ALA A 32 -38.94 -4.85 -14.53
C ALA A 32 -38.02 -5.61 -13.56
N VAL A 33 -37.05 -6.38 -14.05
CA VAL A 33 -36.05 -7.07 -13.22
C VAL A 33 -35.18 -6.07 -12.46
N SER A 34 -34.76 -4.98 -13.10
CA SER A 34 -33.98 -3.90 -12.45
C SER A 34 -34.77 -3.19 -11.33
N VAL A 35 -36.05 -2.89 -11.56
CA VAL A 35 -36.94 -2.30 -10.54
C VAL A 35 -37.19 -3.27 -9.38
N ILE A 36 -37.32 -4.58 -9.66
CA ILE A 36 -37.46 -5.60 -8.63
C ILE A 36 -36.17 -5.74 -7.81
N ALA A 37 -35.00 -5.71 -8.44
CA ALA A 37 -33.71 -5.76 -7.74
C ALA A 37 -33.50 -4.56 -6.81
N THR A 38 -33.91 -3.35 -7.24
CA THR A 38 -33.83 -2.13 -6.42
C THR A 38 -34.86 -2.10 -5.29
N THR A 39 -36.08 -2.60 -5.51
CA THR A 39 -37.14 -2.62 -4.48
C THR A 39 -36.96 -3.72 -3.44
N LEU A 40 -36.34 -4.85 -3.80
CA LEU A 40 -35.98 -5.93 -2.86
C LEU A 40 -34.71 -5.63 -2.05
N GLY A 41 -34.08 -4.48 -2.25
CA GLY A 41 -32.93 -4.05 -1.48
C GLY A 41 -31.77 -5.04 -1.56
N THR A 42 -31.50 -5.59 -2.76
CA THR A 42 -30.29 -6.40 -2.93
C THR A 42 -29.11 -5.55 -2.48
N PRO A 43 -28.35 -5.98 -1.45
CA PRO A 43 -27.21 -5.20 -1.02
C PRO A 43 -26.29 -5.06 -2.23
N ILE A 44 -26.11 -3.82 -2.68
CA ILE A 44 -25.01 -3.51 -3.57
C ILE A 44 -23.78 -3.90 -2.76
N ALA A 45 -23.05 -4.90 -3.23
CA ALA A 45 -21.79 -5.26 -2.62
C ALA A 45 -20.89 -4.02 -2.72
N SER A 46 -20.79 -3.24 -1.63
CA SER A 46 -19.78 -2.23 -1.49
C SER A 46 -18.47 -2.99 -1.33
N ALA A 47 -17.64 -2.99 -2.37
CA ALA A 47 -16.24 -3.29 -2.19
C ALA A 47 -15.72 -2.24 -1.20
N VAL A 48 -15.40 -2.66 0.02
CA VAL A 48 -14.63 -1.80 0.93
C VAL A 48 -13.30 -1.61 0.23
N GLU A 49 -13.03 -0.41 -0.24
CA GLU A 49 -11.71 -0.07 -0.75
C GLU A 49 -10.75 -0.14 0.44
N THR A 50 -9.78 -1.05 0.37
CA THR A 50 -8.70 -1.10 1.35
C THR A 50 -7.85 0.15 1.12
N GLN A 51 -8.17 1.22 1.85
CA GLN A 51 -7.46 2.49 1.85
C GLN A 51 -6.82 2.75 3.22
N VAL A 52 -5.49 2.82 3.24
CA VAL A 52 -4.73 3.32 4.39
C VAL A 52 -4.65 4.84 4.28
N VAL A 53 -5.08 5.54 5.33
CA VAL A 53 -4.97 7.00 5.40
C VAL A 53 -3.80 7.36 6.32
N SER A 54 -2.82 8.08 5.79
CA SER A 54 -1.80 8.73 6.59
C SER A 54 -2.38 10.02 7.15
N ARG A 55 -2.78 10.00 8.42
CA ARG A 55 -3.39 11.13 9.12
C ARG A 55 -2.36 12.23 9.37
N TYR A 56 -2.70 13.47 9.05
CA TYR A 56 -1.84 14.60 9.35
C TYR A 56 -1.92 14.98 10.84
N VAL A 57 -0.76 15.15 11.48
CA VAL A 57 -0.61 15.65 12.85
C VAL A 57 0.41 16.79 12.89
N ASP A 58 0.13 17.85 13.64
CA ASP A 58 1.02 19.01 13.77
C ASP A 58 1.99 18.85 14.96
N GLN A 59 2.69 17.70 15.00
CA GLN A 59 3.68 17.37 16.03
C GLN A 59 4.70 16.35 15.51
N ASP A 60 5.71 16.06 16.32
CA ASP A 60 6.70 15.02 16.00
C ASP A 60 6.06 13.63 16.04
N LEU A 61 6.48 12.77 15.11
CA LEU A 61 5.96 11.40 14.99
C LEU A 61 6.66 10.46 15.99
N PRO A 62 5.96 9.46 16.56
CA PRO A 62 6.51 8.50 17.51
C PRO A 62 7.35 7.41 16.81
N LEU A 63 8.42 7.81 16.12
CA LEU A 63 9.23 6.93 15.27
C LEU A 63 9.89 5.75 16.01
N ALA A 64 10.11 5.91 17.32
CA ALA A 64 10.73 4.90 18.19
C ALA A 64 9.77 4.32 19.25
N ASP A 65 8.49 4.70 19.21
CA ASP A 65 7.51 4.31 20.23
C ASP A 65 6.24 3.72 19.60
N PRO A 66 6.21 2.38 19.40
CA PRO A 66 5.03 1.68 18.91
C PRO A 66 3.82 1.73 19.86
N ALA A 67 4.03 2.08 21.14
CA ALA A 67 2.97 2.14 22.16
C ALA A 67 2.40 3.55 22.35
N SER A 68 2.88 4.53 21.58
CA SER A 68 2.44 5.92 21.68
C SER A 68 0.93 6.06 21.46
N GLU A 69 0.26 6.82 22.33
CA GLU A 69 -1.17 7.15 22.19
C GLU A 69 -1.47 7.95 20.91
N LEU A 70 -0.46 8.59 20.29
CA LEU A 70 -0.66 9.33 19.05
C LEU A 70 -1.16 8.45 17.89
N TRP A 71 -0.89 7.14 17.95
CA TRP A 71 -1.41 6.20 16.97
C TRP A 71 -2.94 6.08 17.00
N GLU A 72 -3.61 6.46 18.10
CA GLU A 72 -5.08 6.45 18.19
C GLU A 72 -5.75 7.48 17.28
N ASP A 73 -5.03 8.52 16.86
CA ASP A 73 -5.53 9.54 15.92
C ASP A 73 -5.63 9.00 14.47
N ALA A 74 -4.94 7.90 14.17
CA ALA A 74 -4.95 7.25 12.86
C ALA A 74 -5.94 6.08 12.81
N THR A 75 -6.71 6.01 11.73
CA THR A 75 -7.66 4.90 11.51
C THR A 75 -6.90 3.59 11.24
N PRO A 76 -7.14 2.52 12.01
CA PRO A 76 -6.60 1.21 11.70
C PRO A 76 -7.21 0.65 10.42
N MET A 77 -6.37 0.11 9.54
CA MET A 77 -6.77 -0.65 8.38
C MET A 77 -6.19 -2.06 8.46
N GLU A 78 -7.06 -3.07 8.53
CA GLU A 78 -6.64 -4.47 8.45
C GLU A 78 -6.45 -4.86 6.98
N VAL A 79 -5.21 -5.21 6.63
CA VAL A 79 -4.83 -5.64 5.30
C VAL A 79 -4.69 -7.16 5.29
N PRO A 80 -5.44 -7.89 4.45
CA PRO A 80 -5.29 -9.33 4.32
C PRO A 80 -3.96 -9.67 3.65
N LEU A 81 -3.29 -10.68 4.19
CA LEU A 81 -2.06 -11.24 3.65
C LEU A 81 -2.29 -12.65 3.12
N SER A 82 -1.53 -13.01 2.10
CA SER A 82 -1.54 -14.33 1.48
C SER A 82 -0.10 -14.81 1.28
N GLY A 83 0.05 -16.12 1.15
CA GLY A 83 1.37 -16.70 0.94
C GLY A 83 1.93 -16.31 -0.43
N GLN A 84 3.20 -15.93 -0.48
CA GLN A 84 3.85 -15.74 -1.78
C GLN A 84 4.00 -17.10 -2.48
N VAL A 85 3.39 -17.25 -3.66
CA VAL A 85 3.41 -18.52 -4.42
C VAL A 85 3.92 -18.38 -5.85
N SER A 86 4.29 -17.16 -6.26
CA SER A 86 4.67 -16.84 -7.64
C SER A 86 6.07 -17.34 -8.02
N MET A 87 7.01 -17.35 -7.08
CA MET A 87 8.43 -17.65 -7.31
C MET A 87 9.01 -18.42 -6.13
N ALA A 88 9.83 -19.44 -6.37
CA ALA A 88 10.49 -20.17 -5.29
C ALA A 88 11.53 -19.29 -4.55
N PRO A 89 11.71 -19.45 -3.22
CA PRO A 89 10.96 -20.35 -2.34
C PRO A 89 9.55 -19.82 -2.06
N LYS A 90 8.55 -20.70 -2.19
CA LYS A 90 7.13 -20.37 -1.99
C LYS A 90 6.72 -20.55 -0.53
N ASN A 91 5.69 -19.83 -0.12
CA ASN A 91 4.95 -20.03 1.11
C ASN A 91 3.47 -20.26 0.76
N GLU A 92 3.02 -21.52 0.72
CA GLU A 92 1.62 -21.82 0.34
C GLU A 92 0.65 -21.64 1.52
N GLU A 93 1.14 -21.87 2.73
CA GLU A 93 0.38 -21.82 3.99
C GLU A 93 1.09 -20.88 4.98
N PRO A 94 0.99 -19.55 4.78
CA PRO A 94 1.59 -18.59 5.70
C PRO A 94 0.94 -18.67 7.09
N SER A 95 1.71 -18.45 8.15
CA SER A 95 1.16 -18.31 9.51
C SER A 95 0.52 -16.94 9.73
N ILE A 96 1.08 -15.89 9.13
CA ILE A 96 0.59 -14.51 9.25
C ILE A 96 -0.39 -14.23 8.10
N THR A 97 -1.67 -14.05 8.41
CA THR A 97 -2.76 -13.93 7.40
C THR A 97 -3.39 -12.53 7.32
N SER A 98 -3.10 -11.65 8.26
CA SER A 98 -3.46 -10.23 8.18
C SER A 98 -2.44 -9.37 8.93
N MET A 99 -2.43 -8.08 8.60
CA MET A 99 -1.65 -7.06 9.29
C MET A 99 -2.48 -5.80 9.40
N THR A 100 -2.55 -5.22 10.60
CA THR A 100 -3.18 -3.92 10.82
C THR A 100 -2.16 -2.82 10.59
N VAL A 101 -2.55 -1.81 9.81
CA VAL A 101 -1.71 -0.64 9.52
C VAL A 101 -2.40 0.63 10.00
N ARG A 102 -1.65 1.47 10.69
CA ARG A 102 -1.96 2.88 10.91
C ARG A 102 -0.87 3.74 10.30
N SER A 103 -1.20 4.94 9.85
CA SER A 103 -0.20 5.87 9.34
C SER A 103 -0.44 7.29 9.82
N LEU A 104 0.66 7.96 10.14
CA LEU A 104 0.72 9.36 10.53
C LEU A 104 1.70 10.10 9.60
N ASN A 105 1.44 11.38 9.33
CA ASN A 105 2.41 12.28 8.73
C ASN A 105 2.36 13.65 9.38
N ASN A 106 3.44 14.41 9.30
CA ASN A 106 3.49 15.80 9.80
C ASN A 106 3.93 16.80 8.72
N GLY A 107 3.81 16.43 7.44
CA GLY A 107 4.28 17.21 6.30
C GLY A 107 5.80 17.19 6.07
N LYS A 108 6.58 16.60 6.99
CA LYS A 108 8.03 16.37 6.82
C LYS A 108 8.38 14.89 6.83
N TRP A 109 7.74 14.14 7.72
CA TRP A 109 7.90 12.71 7.91
C TRP A 109 6.57 12.00 7.69
N VAL A 110 6.67 10.76 7.26
CA VAL A 110 5.57 9.78 7.26
C VAL A 110 6.00 8.57 8.07
N ALA A 111 5.08 8.03 8.86
CA ALA A 111 5.30 6.85 9.69
C ALA A 111 4.14 5.88 9.55
N PHE A 112 4.45 4.60 9.73
CA PHE A 112 3.53 3.48 9.64
C PHE A 112 3.71 2.62 10.88
N LEU A 113 2.62 2.33 11.57
CA LEU A 113 2.56 1.31 12.61
C LEU A 113 1.97 0.05 12.00
N LEU A 114 2.76 -1.03 12.02
CA LEU A 114 2.41 -2.35 11.53
C LEU A 114 2.17 -3.28 12.73
N GLU A 115 1.00 -3.91 12.78
CA GLU A 115 0.67 -4.86 13.85
C GLU A 115 0.25 -6.20 13.26
N TRP A 116 0.87 -7.29 13.74
CA TRP A 116 0.51 -8.65 13.33
C TRP A 116 0.66 -9.62 14.49
N SER A 117 -0.13 -10.70 14.46
CA SER A 117 -0.03 -11.76 15.46
C SER A 117 1.12 -12.69 15.10
N ASP A 118 1.98 -12.93 16.10
CA ASP A 118 3.04 -13.92 16.07
C ASP A 118 3.24 -14.46 17.49
N PRO A 119 2.92 -15.74 17.75
CA PRO A 119 3.04 -16.31 19.09
C PRO A 119 4.48 -16.42 19.59
N THR A 120 5.49 -16.25 18.72
CA THR A 120 6.90 -16.27 19.09
C THR A 120 7.56 -14.91 18.87
N MET A 121 8.63 -14.66 19.62
CA MET A 121 9.48 -13.48 19.49
C MET A 121 10.83 -13.95 18.95
N ASP A 122 10.96 -14.08 17.64
CA ASP A 122 12.15 -14.62 16.98
C ASP A 122 13.13 -13.51 16.60
N ALA A 123 13.66 -12.80 17.61
CA ALA A 123 14.68 -11.75 17.42
C ALA A 123 16.14 -12.25 17.60
N GLY A 124 16.32 -13.48 18.10
CA GLY A 124 17.57 -13.94 18.72
C GLY A 124 18.66 -14.44 17.77
N SER A 125 19.93 -14.32 18.17
CA SER A 125 21.14 -14.45 17.35
C SER A 125 21.62 -15.84 16.88
N GLY A 126 20.79 -16.89 17.00
CA GLY A 126 21.19 -18.23 16.56
C GLY A 126 21.48 -18.27 15.05
N LEU A 127 22.64 -18.81 14.64
CA LEU A 127 23.05 -18.93 13.23
C LEU A 127 22.04 -19.68 12.35
N LEU A 128 21.25 -20.58 12.98
CA LEU A 128 20.20 -21.37 12.32
C LEU A 128 18.78 -20.88 12.64
N ALA A 129 18.65 -19.82 13.45
CA ALA A 129 17.35 -19.26 13.78
C ALA A 129 16.93 -18.29 12.69
N TYR A 130 15.71 -18.45 12.19
CA TYR A 130 15.06 -17.44 11.36
C TYR A 130 14.59 -16.28 12.24
N LYS A 131 14.14 -15.19 11.61
CA LYS A 131 13.88 -13.94 12.30
C LYS A 131 12.55 -13.37 11.89
N ASP A 132 11.86 -12.78 12.85
CA ASP A 132 10.66 -12.03 12.58
C ASP A 132 11.02 -10.75 11.83
N SER A 133 10.23 -10.41 10.83
CA SER A 133 10.39 -9.15 10.13
C SER A 133 9.11 -8.74 9.44
N ALA A 134 9.02 -7.44 9.14
CA ALA A 134 7.91 -6.86 8.42
C ALA A 134 8.45 -5.82 7.44
N ALA A 135 7.80 -5.70 6.29
CA ALA A 135 8.17 -4.73 5.28
C ALA A 135 6.94 -4.02 4.72
N ILE A 136 7.15 -2.76 4.37
CA ILE A 136 6.24 -1.97 3.57
C ILE A 136 6.96 -1.60 2.27
N GLN A 137 6.24 -1.63 1.16
CA GLN A 137 6.78 -1.24 -0.13
C GLN A 137 5.89 -0.23 -0.84
N PHE A 138 6.52 0.59 -1.68
CA PHE A 138 5.89 1.64 -2.46
C PHE A 138 6.41 1.59 -3.90
N PRO A 139 5.59 1.93 -4.90
CA PRO A 139 6.11 2.23 -6.23
C PRO A 139 7.08 3.42 -6.16
N SER A 140 8.30 3.26 -6.68
CA SER A 140 9.29 4.35 -6.72
C SER A 140 8.86 5.49 -7.66
N LYS A 141 8.00 5.19 -8.63
CA LYS A 141 7.44 6.13 -9.62
C LYS A 141 5.95 5.88 -9.78
N GLU A 142 5.26 6.82 -10.43
CA GLU A 142 3.83 6.69 -10.72
C GLU A 142 3.51 5.38 -11.47
N GLY A 143 2.43 4.72 -11.05
CA GLY A 143 2.01 3.41 -11.53
C GLY A 143 2.11 2.34 -10.45
N GLU A 144 1.61 1.15 -10.77
CA GLU A 144 1.62 0.00 -9.88
C GLU A 144 2.43 -1.13 -10.52
N PRO A 145 3.76 -1.17 -10.34
CA PRO A 145 4.55 -2.30 -10.79
C PRO A 145 4.11 -3.56 -10.02
N PHE A 146 4.52 -4.75 -10.46
CA PHE A 146 4.03 -5.97 -9.82
C PHE A 146 4.32 -5.97 -8.30
N TYR A 147 3.30 -6.24 -7.47
CA TYR A 147 3.42 -6.13 -6.01
C TYR A 147 4.45 -7.10 -5.39
N CYS A 148 4.90 -8.13 -6.11
CA CYS A 148 6.04 -8.92 -5.64
C CYS A 148 7.36 -8.31 -6.08
N MET A 149 7.66 -7.11 -5.55
CA MET A 149 8.96 -6.43 -5.69
C MET A 149 9.24 -5.83 -7.07
N GLY A 150 8.20 -5.46 -7.80
CA GLY A 150 8.27 -4.86 -9.13
C GLY A 150 8.32 -5.90 -10.27
N LEU A 151 8.13 -5.42 -11.51
CA LEU A 151 8.36 -6.16 -12.76
C LEU A 151 8.20 -5.17 -13.93
N SER A 152 9.01 -5.30 -14.99
CA SER A 152 8.85 -4.58 -16.28
C SER A 152 8.77 -3.04 -16.16
N GLU A 153 9.93 -2.36 -16.19
CA GLU A 153 10.15 -0.89 -16.21
C GLU A 153 9.78 -0.10 -14.92
N GLY A 154 9.20 -0.72 -13.89
CA GLY A 154 8.91 -0.06 -12.61
C GLY A 154 9.69 -0.65 -11.42
N THR A 155 10.34 0.20 -10.65
CA THR A 155 10.99 -0.13 -9.38
C THR A 155 10.06 0.13 -8.19
N VAL A 156 10.36 -0.53 -7.07
CA VAL A 156 9.73 -0.30 -5.78
C VAL A 156 10.79 0.01 -4.73
N GLU A 157 10.46 0.94 -3.85
CA GLU A 157 11.13 1.14 -2.57
C GLU A 157 10.52 0.15 -1.57
N ILE A 158 11.36 -0.51 -0.77
CA ILE A 158 10.97 -1.44 0.27
C ILE A 158 11.68 -1.06 1.56
N LEU A 159 10.90 -0.72 2.58
CA LEU A 159 11.39 -0.50 3.93
C LEU A 159 11.17 -1.77 4.74
N HIS A 160 12.26 -2.41 5.18
CA HIS A 160 12.24 -3.72 5.83
C HIS A 160 12.73 -3.62 7.26
N TRP A 161 11.80 -3.67 8.22
CA TRP A 161 12.14 -3.79 9.64
C TRP A 161 12.61 -5.20 9.97
N ARG A 162 13.70 -5.30 10.72
CA ARG A 162 14.41 -6.55 11.04
C ARG A 162 14.58 -6.70 12.55
N SER A 163 13.98 -7.75 13.13
CA SER A 163 14.09 -8.04 14.56
C SER A 163 15.54 -8.34 14.99
N ASP A 164 16.34 -8.97 14.13
CA ASP A 164 17.76 -9.21 14.38
C ASP A 164 18.58 -7.92 14.41
N PHE A 165 18.25 -6.95 13.56
CA PHE A 165 18.96 -5.67 13.58
C PHE A 165 18.62 -4.89 14.83
N GLN A 166 17.37 -4.95 15.27
CA GLN A 166 16.96 -4.33 16.52
C GLN A 166 17.66 -4.97 17.72
N HIS A 167 17.71 -6.31 17.75
CA HIS A 167 18.45 -7.04 18.77
C HIS A 167 19.94 -6.67 18.80
N ASP A 168 20.60 -6.57 17.64
CA ASP A 168 21.99 -6.14 17.54
C ASP A 168 22.22 -4.73 18.11
N ILE A 169 21.27 -3.81 17.88
CA ILE A 169 21.33 -2.43 18.38
C ILE A 169 21.15 -2.38 19.90
N GLU A 170 20.18 -3.13 20.44
CA GLU A 170 19.80 -3.07 21.85
C GLU A 170 20.67 -3.94 22.75
N SER A 171 21.10 -5.11 22.26
CA SER A 171 21.81 -6.14 23.03
C SER A 171 23.27 -6.32 22.59
N GLY A 172 23.67 -5.69 21.48
CA GLY A 172 24.99 -5.86 20.87
C GLY A 172 25.06 -7.04 19.91
N LEU A 173 26.11 -7.05 19.08
CA LEU A 173 26.32 -8.09 18.08
C LEU A 173 26.51 -9.47 18.74
N PRO A 174 26.07 -10.55 18.07
CA PRO A 174 26.26 -11.89 18.59
C PRO A 174 27.74 -12.25 18.68
N ASN A 175 28.18 -12.74 19.84
CA ASN A 175 29.51 -13.31 19.97
C ASN A 175 29.48 -14.79 19.56
N ALA A 176 30.40 -15.20 18.69
CA ALA A 176 30.50 -16.59 18.26
C ALA A 176 30.81 -17.54 19.44
N ALA A 177 31.45 -17.06 20.50
CA ALA A 177 31.67 -17.84 21.72
C ALA A 177 30.37 -18.08 22.51
N ASP A 178 29.40 -17.15 22.44
CA ASP A 178 28.10 -17.31 23.10
C ASP A 178 27.21 -18.32 22.34
N ILE A 179 27.31 -18.32 21.01
CA ILE A 179 26.57 -19.25 20.13
C ILE A 179 27.21 -20.65 20.15
N PHE A 180 28.55 -20.72 20.17
CA PHE A 180 29.32 -21.96 20.14
C PHE A 180 30.32 -22.01 21.31
N PRO A 181 29.87 -22.34 22.53
CA PRO A 181 30.71 -22.28 23.74
C PRO A 181 31.91 -23.22 23.72
N ASN A 182 31.90 -24.23 22.84
CA ASN A 182 33.01 -25.18 22.66
C ASN A 182 33.81 -24.94 21.37
N MET A 183 33.60 -23.80 20.68
CA MET A 183 34.33 -23.47 19.46
C MET A 183 35.74 -23.00 19.78
N TRP A 184 36.72 -23.61 19.13
CA TRP A 184 38.11 -23.17 19.16
C TRP A 184 38.36 -22.26 17.95
N VAL A 185 38.64 -20.99 18.20
CA VAL A 185 39.02 -20.04 17.14
C VAL A 185 40.51 -20.24 16.85
N SER A 186 40.83 -20.77 15.66
CA SER A 186 42.21 -20.76 15.17
C SER A 186 42.52 -19.35 14.64
N ILE A 187 43.53 -18.71 15.22
CA ILE A 187 44.01 -17.37 14.81
C ILE A 187 44.27 -17.35 13.29
N TYR A 188 43.61 -16.43 12.57
CA TYR A 188 44.00 -16.08 11.21
C TYR A 188 45.28 -15.22 11.26
N PRO A 189 46.40 -15.65 10.67
CA PRO A 189 47.65 -14.91 10.76
C PRO A 189 47.63 -13.71 9.80
N GLY A 190 47.49 -12.51 10.37
CA GLY A 190 47.80 -11.22 9.72
C GLY A 190 46.59 -10.43 9.22
N GLY A 191 46.21 -9.36 9.95
CA GLY A 191 45.19 -8.38 9.56
C GLY A 191 44.56 -7.68 10.77
N GLU A 192 43.78 -6.61 10.55
CA GLU A 192 42.88 -6.09 11.58
C GLU A 192 41.99 -7.24 12.08
N SER A 193 41.99 -7.50 13.38
CA SER A 193 41.15 -8.54 13.96
C SER A 193 39.75 -7.98 14.21
N GLY A 194 38.72 -8.63 13.65
CA GLY A 194 37.32 -8.26 13.83
C GLY A 194 36.38 -9.23 13.09
N PRO A 195 35.12 -9.39 13.51
CA PRO A 195 34.17 -10.26 12.83
C PRO A 195 33.81 -9.68 11.44
N PHE A 196 33.46 -10.57 10.51
CA PHE A 196 32.88 -10.25 9.20
C PHE A 196 33.64 -9.23 8.32
N LEU A 197 34.98 -9.16 8.39
CA LEU A 197 35.79 -8.14 7.69
C LEU A 197 35.48 -8.00 6.19
N THR A 198 35.31 -9.12 5.47
CA THR A 198 34.98 -9.11 4.04
C THR A 198 33.58 -8.56 3.79
N GLY A 199 32.61 -8.94 4.61
CA GLY A 199 31.24 -8.42 4.55
C GLY A 199 31.19 -6.93 4.88
N ARG A 200 31.95 -6.47 5.88
CA ARG A 200 32.11 -5.06 6.23
C ARG A 200 32.74 -4.26 5.09
N ALA A 201 33.81 -4.78 4.48
CA ALA A 201 34.46 -4.15 3.32
C ALA A 201 33.51 -4.06 2.12
N ALA A 202 32.63 -5.05 1.95
CA ALA A 202 31.58 -5.05 0.94
C ALA A 202 30.33 -4.25 1.32
N ARG A 203 30.31 -3.62 2.51
CA ARG A 203 29.14 -2.92 3.09
C ARG A 203 27.87 -3.78 3.15
N ASN A 204 28.01 -5.07 3.40
CA ASN A 204 26.88 -5.96 3.66
C ASN A 204 26.19 -5.53 4.97
N PRO A 205 24.90 -5.15 4.95
CA PRO A 205 24.16 -4.71 6.14
C PRO A 205 24.23 -5.69 7.31
N LEU A 206 24.17 -7.00 7.04
CA LEU A 206 24.28 -8.06 8.07
C LEU A 206 25.63 -8.04 8.80
N SER A 207 26.69 -7.59 8.10
CA SER A 207 28.06 -7.59 8.61
C SER A 207 28.44 -6.28 9.30
N LEU A 208 27.60 -5.24 9.21
CA LEU A 208 27.88 -3.95 9.83
C LEU A 208 27.81 -4.05 11.35
N THR A 209 28.86 -3.52 11.99
CA THR A 209 29.00 -3.54 13.44
C THR A 209 28.27 -2.40 14.13
N GLU A 210 28.04 -1.32 13.41
CA GLU A 210 27.28 -0.16 13.86
C GLU A 210 26.04 -0.08 12.97
N LYS A 211 24.88 -0.33 13.56
CA LYS A 211 23.57 -0.12 12.95
C LYS A 211 22.89 1.01 13.72
N THR A 212 22.37 2.00 13.02
CA THR A 212 21.68 3.14 13.64
C THR A 212 20.17 2.95 13.73
N THR A 213 19.64 2.01 12.94
CA THR A 213 18.22 1.69 12.79
C THR A 213 18.06 0.21 12.45
N PRO A 214 16.98 -0.46 12.90
CA PRO A 214 16.63 -1.81 12.50
C PRO A 214 15.87 -1.89 11.17
N VAL A 215 15.72 -0.78 10.45
CA VAL A 215 15.05 -0.73 9.15
C VAL A 215 16.08 -0.67 8.03
N GLU A 216 15.99 -1.61 7.10
CA GLU A 216 16.71 -1.57 5.84
C GLU A 216 15.91 -0.78 4.80
N ASP A 217 16.61 0.07 4.04
CA ASP A 217 16.06 0.77 2.88
C ASP A 217 16.54 0.05 1.61
N LEU A 218 15.61 -0.48 0.83
CA LEU A 218 15.87 -1.40 -0.27
C LEU A 218 15.15 -0.97 -1.54
N VAL A 219 15.74 -1.27 -2.69
CA VAL A 219 15.12 -1.11 -4.01
C VAL A 219 15.01 -2.44 -4.74
N ALA A 220 13.94 -2.65 -5.49
CA ALA A 220 13.78 -3.79 -6.37
C ALA A 220 13.04 -3.44 -7.67
N GLY A 221 13.45 -4.08 -8.78
CA GLY A 221 12.75 -4.05 -10.08
C GLY A 221 12.27 -5.44 -10.53
N GLY A 222 12.09 -6.34 -9.57
CA GLY A 222 11.69 -7.74 -9.76
C GLY A 222 12.39 -8.72 -8.81
N PHE A 223 11.89 -9.95 -8.77
CA PHE A 223 12.51 -11.02 -8.00
C PHE A 223 14.00 -11.17 -8.32
N GLY A 224 14.82 -11.27 -7.27
CA GLY A 224 16.27 -11.45 -7.39
C GLY A 224 17.06 -10.16 -7.65
N THR A 225 16.41 -9.00 -7.75
CA THR A 225 17.09 -7.69 -7.94
C THR A 225 17.19 -6.84 -6.68
N LEU A 226 16.60 -7.32 -5.58
CA LEU A 226 16.57 -6.62 -4.28
C LEU A 226 17.96 -6.22 -3.84
N SER A 227 18.16 -4.93 -3.57
CA SER A 227 19.45 -4.37 -3.20
C SER A 227 19.26 -3.30 -2.13
N ALA A 228 20.17 -3.25 -1.15
CA ALA A 228 20.19 -2.19 -0.15
C ALA A 228 20.64 -0.85 -0.76
N GLN A 229 19.95 0.23 -0.40
CA GLN A 229 20.30 1.59 -0.78
C GLN A 229 21.45 2.12 0.09
N GLN A 230 22.24 3.07 -0.44
CA GLN A 230 23.37 3.65 0.30
C GLN A 230 22.95 4.75 1.28
N HIS A 231 21.84 5.44 0.99
CA HIS A 231 21.23 6.42 1.88
C HIS A 231 20.05 5.74 2.56
N GLY A 232 20.20 5.38 3.83
CA GLY A 232 19.08 4.85 4.63
C GLY A 232 18.40 6.02 5.32
N ASP A 233 17.27 6.46 4.77
CA ASP A 233 16.48 7.57 5.34
C ASP A 233 15.39 7.07 6.30
N ALA A 234 15.17 5.75 6.35
CA ALA A 234 14.17 5.11 7.18
C ALA A 234 14.67 4.75 8.59
N VAL A 235 13.82 4.97 9.58
CA VAL A 235 14.02 4.61 10.98
C VAL A 235 12.80 3.84 11.50
N GLY A 236 12.97 3.10 12.59
CA GLY A 236 11.88 2.34 13.15
C GLY A 236 12.27 1.52 14.37
N TRP A 237 11.30 1.12 15.17
CA TRP A 237 11.46 0.23 16.31
C TRP A 237 10.20 -0.60 16.47
N ALA A 238 10.33 -1.76 17.09
CA ALA A 238 9.18 -2.61 17.38
C ALA A 238 9.16 -3.10 18.82
N THR A 239 7.97 -3.44 19.29
CA THR A 239 7.74 -4.13 20.56
C THR A 239 6.96 -5.40 20.29
N TRP A 240 7.29 -6.47 21.02
CA TRP A 240 6.49 -7.69 21.04
C TRP A 240 5.85 -7.85 22.41
N GLU A 241 4.53 -8.00 22.46
CA GLU A 241 3.75 -8.19 23.68
C GLU A 241 2.59 -9.15 23.39
N ASP A 242 2.38 -10.12 24.28
CA ASP A 242 1.25 -11.06 24.24
C ASP A 242 0.98 -11.72 22.87
N GLY A 243 2.04 -12.12 22.16
CA GLY A 243 1.92 -12.79 20.86
C GLY A 243 1.57 -11.85 19.71
N THR A 244 1.87 -10.57 19.85
CA THR A 244 1.66 -9.54 18.83
C THR A 244 2.90 -8.68 18.69
N TRP A 245 3.36 -8.51 17.45
CA TRP A 245 4.36 -7.50 17.11
C TRP A 245 3.68 -6.18 16.80
N ARG A 246 4.31 -5.09 17.23
CA ARG A 246 3.99 -3.71 16.85
C ARG A 246 5.27 -3.05 16.34
N ALA A 247 5.40 -2.86 15.04
CA ALA A 247 6.59 -2.26 14.43
C ALA A 247 6.27 -0.90 13.82
N VAL A 248 7.05 0.11 14.19
CA VAL A 248 7.02 1.43 13.57
C VAL A 248 8.09 1.49 12.49
N ILE A 249 7.72 1.98 11.31
CA ILE A 249 8.64 2.34 10.22
C ILE A 249 8.31 3.75 9.78
N GLY A 250 9.29 4.65 9.72
CA GLY A 250 9.09 6.01 9.23
C GLY A 250 10.29 6.55 8.48
N ARG A 251 10.02 7.48 7.56
CA ARG A 251 11.01 8.16 6.72
C ARG A 251 10.59 9.60 6.43
N PRO A 252 11.51 10.47 5.97
CA PRO A 252 11.14 11.73 5.37
C PRO A 252 10.13 11.53 4.23
N MET A 253 9.20 12.45 4.10
CA MET A 253 8.23 12.44 2.99
C MET A 253 8.91 12.69 1.65
N ILE A 254 9.94 13.53 1.64
CA ILE A 254 10.75 13.85 0.48
C ILE A 254 12.21 13.48 0.79
N THR A 255 12.81 12.70 -0.11
CA THR A 255 14.22 12.30 -0.02
C THR A 255 14.98 12.74 -1.27
N THR A 256 16.30 12.63 -1.21
CA THR A 256 17.17 12.96 -2.36
C THR A 256 17.43 11.77 -3.27
N ASP A 257 17.06 10.56 -2.85
CA ASP A 257 17.22 9.35 -3.66
C ASP A 257 16.10 9.26 -4.71
N ALA A 258 16.48 8.92 -5.94
CA ALA A 258 15.56 8.84 -7.07
C ALA A 258 14.80 7.51 -7.12
N GLU A 259 15.27 6.50 -6.37
CA GLU A 259 14.59 5.20 -6.24
C GLU A 259 13.57 5.17 -5.10
N ASP A 260 13.48 6.24 -4.32
CA ASP A 260 12.52 6.39 -3.24
C ASP A 260 11.20 6.97 -3.71
N ALA A 261 10.11 6.45 -3.15
CA ALA A 261 8.80 7.06 -3.25
C ALA A 261 8.80 8.44 -2.58
N GLN A 262 8.24 9.42 -3.31
CA GLN A 262 8.10 10.79 -2.85
C GLN A 262 6.67 11.04 -2.40
N PHE A 263 6.50 11.53 -1.17
CA PHE A 263 5.20 11.80 -0.57
C PHE A 263 4.92 13.30 -0.46
N THR A 264 3.72 13.71 -0.84
CA THR A 264 3.23 15.09 -0.73
C THR A 264 1.82 15.08 -0.15
N GLY A 265 1.50 16.09 0.65
CA GLY A 265 0.18 16.21 1.26
C GLY A 265 -0.93 16.26 0.20
N GLY A 266 -1.95 15.43 0.36
CA GLY A 266 -3.11 15.34 -0.54
C GLY A 266 -2.96 14.35 -1.69
N MET A 267 -1.80 13.69 -1.84
CA MET A 267 -1.62 12.68 -2.87
C MET A 267 -2.22 11.33 -2.48
N GLU A 268 -2.45 10.51 -3.51
CA GLU A 268 -2.79 9.10 -3.38
C GLU A 268 -1.75 8.28 -4.15
N THR A 269 -1.32 7.17 -3.56
CA THR A 269 -0.39 6.20 -4.14
C THR A 269 -0.76 4.80 -3.65
N SER A 270 0.09 3.82 -3.86
CA SER A 270 -0.14 2.44 -3.44
C SER A 270 0.95 1.98 -2.47
N LEU A 271 0.55 1.14 -1.52
CA LEU A 271 1.46 0.41 -0.65
C LEU A 271 1.16 -1.08 -0.71
N ALA A 272 2.16 -1.91 -0.44
CA ALA A 272 1.96 -3.32 -0.15
C ALA A 272 2.81 -3.73 1.05
N LEU A 273 2.41 -4.82 1.69
CA LEU A 273 2.98 -5.29 2.94
C LEU A 273 3.57 -6.68 2.78
N ALA A 274 4.57 -6.99 3.58
CA ALA A 274 5.05 -8.33 3.78
C ALA A 274 5.41 -8.59 5.23
N ALA A 275 5.31 -9.85 5.65
CA ALA A 275 5.71 -10.31 6.98
C ALA A 275 6.39 -11.68 6.88
N TRP A 276 7.31 -11.93 7.81
CA TRP A 276 8.00 -13.20 7.95
C TRP A 276 7.93 -13.64 9.42
N ASP A 277 7.45 -14.87 9.64
CA ASP A 277 7.46 -15.56 10.93
C ASP A 277 8.73 -16.45 11.03
N GLY A 278 9.64 -16.06 11.94
CA GLY A 278 10.88 -16.78 12.18
C GLY A 278 10.63 -18.20 12.71
N GLY A 279 9.65 -18.37 13.59
CA GLY A 279 9.21 -19.65 14.13
C GLY A 279 8.74 -20.65 13.06
N LYS A 280 8.33 -20.17 11.87
CA LYS A 280 7.95 -20.98 10.70
C LYS A 280 9.03 -21.09 9.62
N ALA A 281 10.24 -20.64 9.93
CA ALA A 281 11.36 -20.62 9.00
C ALA A 281 11.02 -19.85 7.72
N GLU A 282 10.33 -18.72 7.86
CA GLU A 282 10.07 -17.79 6.78
C GLU A 282 11.29 -16.88 6.56
N ILE A 283 11.72 -16.75 5.31
CA ILE A 283 12.84 -15.89 4.89
C ILE A 283 12.76 -15.63 3.39
N ASN A 284 13.31 -14.51 2.93
CA ASN A 284 13.38 -14.17 1.51
C ASN A 284 11.98 -14.26 0.85
N GLY A 285 11.83 -15.06 -0.21
CA GLY A 285 10.56 -15.24 -0.91
C GLY A 285 9.49 -16.01 -0.12
N LYS A 286 9.88 -16.77 0.91
CA LYS A 286 8.94 -17.52 1.75
C LYS A 286 8.39 -16.58 2.82
N LYS A 287 7.26 -15.93 2.53
CA LYS A 287 6.68 -14.86 3.33
C LYS A 287 5.19 -14.68 3.07
N SER A 288 4.53 -13.94 3.95
CA SER A 288 3.19 -13.39 3.71
C SER A 288 3.28 -12.08 2.94
N VAL A 289 2.38 -11.85 1.98
CA VAL A 289 2.31 -10.63 1.15
C VAL A 289 0.87 -10.16 0.95
N SER A 290 0.67 -8.85 0.89
CA SER A 290 -0.59 -8.24 0.42
C SER A 290 -0.56 -8.00 -1.10
N THR A 291 -1.73 -7.73 -1.68
CA THR A 291 -1.81 -6.99 -2.95
C THR A 291 -1.54 -5.50 -2.71
N TRP A 292 -1.54 -4.69 -3.77
CA TRP A 292 -1.57 -3.24 -3.61
C TRP A 292 -2.83 -2.78 -2.87
N VAL A 293 -2.64 -1.80 -2.00
CA VAL A 293 -3.62 -1.13 -1.16
C VAL A 293 -3.43 0.37 -1.36
N THR A 294 -4.52 1.12 -1.47
CA THR A 294 -4.45 2.58 -1.66
C THR A 294 -3.87 3.23 -0.40
N LEU A 295 -2.85 4.07 -0.55
CA LEU A 295 -2.31 4.95 0.48
C LEU A 295 -2.70 6.40 0.16
N LYS A 296 -3.46 7.02 1.05
CA LYS A 296 -3.82 8.43 0.98
C LYS A 296 -3.03 9.25 1.98
N ILE A 297 -2.28 10.25 1.52
CA ILE A 297 -1.54 11.17 2.39
C ILE A 297 -2.42 12.38 2.69
N GLU A 298 -2.84 12.56 3.94
CA GLU A 298 -3.57 13.76 4.33
C GLU A 298 -2.67 15.00 4.23
N ALA A 299 -3.18 16.08 3.65
CA ALA A 299 -2.49 17.36 3.62
C ALA A 299 -2.61 18.07 4.97
N SER A 300 -1.64 18.93 5.32
CA SER A 300 -1.80 19.86 6.44
C SER A 300 -3.08 20.66 6.25
N GLY A 301 -3.97 20.63 7.25
CA GLY A 301 -5.24 21.35 7.25
C GLY A 301 -5.11 22.88 7.22
N ALA A 302 -3.89 23.41 7.16
CA ALA A 302 -3.66 24.81 6.82
C ALA A 302 -4.17 25.06 5.39
N LEU A 303 -5.35 25.70 5.30
CA LEU A 303 -5.82 26.29 4.04
C LEU A 303 -4.65 27.05 3.42
N PRO A 304 -4.31 26.83 2.13
CA PRO A 304 -3.32 27.65 1.48
C PRO A 304 -3.82 29.09 1.52
N PHE A 305 -3.23 29.91 2.40
CA PHE A 305 -3.42 31.35 2.35
C PHE A 305 -2.75 31.84 1.07
N GLY A 306 -3.52 31.82 -0.03
CA GLY A 306 -3.04 32.16 -1.36
C GLY A 306 -4.06 31.82 -2.41
N ASN A 307 -4.98 32.76 -2.64
CA ASN A 307 -6.01 32.76 -3.69
C ASN A 307 -7.23 31.86 -3.41
N ILE A 308 -8.28 32.45 -2.80
CA ILE A 308 -9.65 31.98 -2.92
C ILE A 308 -10.10 32.23 -4.38
N GLY A 309 -9.55 31.45 -5.31
CA GLY A 309 -10.20 31.18 -6.58
C GLY A 309 -11.29 30.17 -6.27
N LEU A 310 -12.55 30.63 -6.25
CA LEU A 310 -13.67 29.70 -6.22
C LEU A 310 -13.48 28.68 -7.36
N PRO A 311 -13.58 27.37 -7.11
CA PRO A 311 -13.49 26.39 -8.19
C PRO A 311 -14.60 26.69 -9.21
N ASP A 312 -14.28 26.58 -10.50
CA ASP A 312 -15.21 26.91 -11.62
C ASP A 312 -16.60 26.25 -11.47
N MET A 313 -16.70 25.13 -10.74
CA MET A 313 -17.97 24.48 -10.38
C MET A 313 -18.94 25.36 -9.57
N VAL A 314 -18.46 26.28 -8.73
CA VAL A 314 -19.32 27.17 -7.93
C VAL A 314 -19.90 28.29 -8.80
N ILE A 315 -19.14 28.77 -9.80
CA ILE A 315 -19.63 29.77 -10.76
C ILE A 315 -20.70 29.15 -11.67
N VAL A 316 -20.52 27.90 -12.11
CA VAL A 316 -21.51 27.18 -12.93
C VAL A 316 -22.80 26.93 -12.16
N THR A 317 -22.72 26.57 -10.88
CA THR A 317 -23.91 26.30 -10.05
C THR A 317 -24.70 27.57 -9.75
N ILE A 318 -24.02 28.69 -9.44
CA ILE A 318 -24.68 29.99 -9.22
C ILE A 318 -25.28 30.51 -10.54
N GLY A 319 -24.58 30.36 -11.66
CA GLY A 319 -25.09 30.73 -12.98
C GLY A 319 -26.34 29.96 -13.40
N PHE A 320 -26.38 28.65 -13.10
CA PHE A 320 -27.52 27.79 -13.41
C PHE A 320 -28.76 28.13 -12.58
N VAL A 321 -28.58 28.44 -11.29
CA VAL A 321 -29.69 28.87 -10.41
C VAL A 321 -30.24 30.22 -10.84
N VAL A 322 -29.39 31.19 -11.22
CA VAL A 322 -29.83 32.50 -11.73
C VAL A 322 -30.57 32.36 -13.06
N ALA A 323 -30.13 31.47 -13.96
CA ALA A 323 -30.82 31.21 -15.22
C ALA A 323 -32.21 30.59 -15.04
N ILE A 324 -32.36 29.65 -14.09
CA ILE A 324 -33.65 29.02 -13.77
C ILE A 324 -34.62 30.05 -13.16
N VAL A 325 -34.14 30.94 -12.27
CA VAL A 325 -34.96 32.01 -11.67
C VAL A 325 -35.36 33.07 -12.70
N ALA A 326 -34.48 33.40 -13.65
CA ALA A 326 -34.80 34.31 -14.75
C ALA A 326 -35.84 33.70 -15.72
N ALA A 327 -35.70 32.42 -16.07
CA ALA A 327 -36.65 31.73 -16.95
C ALA A 327 -38.04 31.58 -16.31
N SER A 328 -38.11 31.30 -15.00
CA SER A 328 -39.37 31.21 -14.27
C SER A 328 -40.01 32.59 -14.03
N GLY A 329 -39.22 33.65 -13.83
CA GLY A 329 -39.71 35.04 -13.77
C GLY A 329 -40.30 35.54 -15.10
N ILE A 330 -39.70 35.19 -16.24
CA ILE A 330 -40.22 35.55 -17.57
C ILE A 330 -41.54 34.83 -17.86
N THR A 331 -41.67 33.57 -17.44
CA THR A 331 -42.91 32.79 -17.61
C THR A 331 -44.07 33.40 -16.80
N TRP A 332 -43.78 33.88 -15.59
CA TRP A 332 -44.78 34.55 -14.73
C TRP A 332 -45.22 35.92 -15.27
N ALA A 333 -44.30 36.66 -15.90
CA ALA A 333 -44.60 37.97 -16.51
C ALA A 333 -45.43 37.87 -17.81
N VAL A 334 -45.25 36.80 -18.60
CA VAL A 334 -46.00 36.57 -19.84
C VAL A 334 -47.43 36.10 -19.56
N VAL A 335 -47.63 35.23 -18.55
CA VAL A 335 -48.97 34.76 -18.17
C VAL A 335 -49.85 35.90 -17.63
N ARG A 336 -49.27 36.87 -16.91
CA ARG A 336 -50.01 38.01 -16.34
C ARG A 336 -50.40 39.10 -17.35
N ARG A 337 -49.86 39.06 -18.58
CA ARG A 337 -50.27 39.95 -19.69
C ARG A 337 -51.32 39.31 -20.60
N ALA A 338 -51.62 38.02 -20.42
CA ALA A 338 -52.59 37.28 -21.22
C ALA A 338 -53.93 37.03 -20.46
N SER A 339 -54.06 37.55 -19.24
CA SER A 339 -55.27 37.56 -18.40
C SER A 339 -55.77 38.98 -18.18
#